data_AF-A0A523K5H3-F1
#
_entry.id   AF-A0A523K5H3-F1
#
_cell.length_a   1.000
_cell.length_b   1.000
_cell.length_c   1.000
_cell.angle_alpha   90.00
_cell.angle_beta   90.00
_cell.angle_gamma   90.00
#
_symmetry.space_group_name_H-M   'P 1'
#
loop_
_entity.id
_entity.type
_entity.pdbx_description
1 polymer ?
#
loop_
_entity_poly.entity_id
_entity_poly.type
_entity_poly.pdbx_seq_one_letter_code
_entity_poly.pdbx_strand_id
1 'polypeptide(L)'
;MPRFVSVLQEFSIPLLGGVVVAMLAANLAPEWYQQAIHWVPFGDVSLLGHKLTLHLIVNDLFMVLFFGIAAKEITESCLPGGNLNPLAKAVNPLLATLGGVVGPVAVFFCGLALLFAFGVYDPAVDDRAMLVRGWGVPTATDIALAWLVARTVFGRGHPAVNFLLLLAVADDAIGLVIIAVFYGDPVNPVRPEFLLLVGAAMAVAFAIRRMKVNHWLPYIAVAGPLSWIGLVMAHLHPALALVFIVPFLPPPRRDVGMFVAGDEVD
;
A
#
# COMPACT_ATOMS: atom_id res chain seq x y z
N MET A 1 -18.74 -18.64 6.16
CA MET A 1 -18.85 -17.17 6.29
C MET A 1 -20.28 -16.76 5.94
N PRO A 2 -20.98 -15.90 6.70
CA PRO A 2 -22.37 -15.59 6.40
C PRO A 2 -22.46 -14.89 5.04
N ARG A 3 -23.39 -15.34 4.18
CA ARG A 3 -23.60 -14.90 2.79
C ARG A 3 -23.52 -13.37 2.59
N PHE A 4 -23.98 -12.61 3.59
CA PHE A 4 -23.93 -11.15 3.64
C PHE A 4 -22.51 -10.56 3.61
N VAL A 5 -21.58 -11.13 4.39
CA VAL A 5 -20.18 -10.66 4.43
C VAL A 5 -19.49 -10.96 3.10
N SER A 6 -19.80 -12.12 2.50
CA SER A 6 -19.30 -12.47 1.17
C SER A 6 -19.76 -11.46 0.12
N VAL A 7 -21.05 -11.09 0.10
CA VAL A 7 -21.58 -10.06 -0.83
C VAL A 7 -20.93 -8.69 -0.59
N LEU A 8 -20.76 -8.27 0.67
CA LEU A 8 -20.11 -6.99 0.97
C LEU A 8 -18.66 -6.91 0.46
N GLN A 9 -17.90 -7.99 0.65
CA GLN A 9 -16.52 -8.10 0.16
C GLN A 9 -16.48 -8.23 -1.36
N GLU A 10 -17.42 -8.97 -1.94
CA GLU A 10 -17.51 -9.26 -3.35
C GLU A 10 -17.75 -8.02 -4.24
N PHE A 11 -18.44 -7.02 -3.70
CA PHE A 11 -18.77 -5.78 -4.40
C PHE A 11 -17.99 -4.56 -3.89
N SER A 12 -16.99 -4.77 -3.02
CA SER A 12 -16.21 -3.69 -2.41
C SER A 12 -17.09 -2.58 -1.79
N ILE A 13 -18.27 -2.95 -1.26
CA ILE A 13 -19.29 -2.00 -0.78
C ILE A 13 -18.75 -1.09 0.34
N PRO A 14 -17.93 -1.58 1.30
CA PRO A 14 -17.35 -0.70 2.31
C PRO A 14 -16.45 0.41 1.72
N LEU A 15 -15.68 0.10 0.66
CA LEU A 15 -14.81 1.06 0.00
C LEU A 15 -15.63 2.15 -0.71
N LEU A 16 -16.55 1.74 -1.59
CA LEU A 16 -17.39 2.67 -2.34
C LEU A 16 -18.30 3.50 -1.42
N GLY A 17 -18.89 2.85 -0.41
CA GLY A 17 -19.70 3.52 0.60
C GLY A 17 -18.88 4.53 1.41
N GLY A 18 -17.65 4.16 1.79
CA GLY A 18 -16.71 5.06 2.46
C GLY A 18 -16.38 6.31 1.63
N VAL A 19 -16.09 6.15 0.34
CA VAL A 19 -15.84 7.27 -0.58
C VAL A 19 -17.05 8.19 -0.68
N VAL A 20 -18.25 7.63 -0.88
CA VAL A 20 -19.50 8.43 -0.98
C VAL A 20 -19.76 9.19 0.32
N VAL A 21 -19.65 8.52 1.47
CA VAL A 21 -19.85 9.16 2.78
C VAL A 21 -18.81 10.26 3.02
N ALA A 22 -17.54 10.01 2.70
CA ALA A 22 -16.47 11.00 2.83
C ALA A 22 -16.72 12.22 1.93
N MET A 23 -17.12 12.01 0.67
CA MET A 23 -17.48 13.09 -0.24
C MET A 23 -18.69 13.88 0.27
N LEU A 24 -19.75 13.22 0.73
CA LEU A 24 -20.92 13.90 1.29
C LEU A 24 -20.56 14.70 2.54
N ALA A 25 -19.79 14.12 3.47
CA ALA A 25 -19.35 14.81 4.68
C ALA A 25 -18.47 16.04 4.36
N ALA A 26 -17.50 15.88 3.46
CA ALA A 26 -16.59 16.95 3.07
C ALA A 26 -17.30 18.12 2.37
N ASN A 27 -18.40 17.87 1.64
CA ASN A 27 -19.14 18.90 0.93
C ASN A 27 -20.31 19.51 1.73
N LEU A 28 -21.00 18.71 2.56
CA LEU A 28 -22.17 19.16 3.33
C LEU A 28 -21.78 19.80 4.66
N ALA A 29 -20.70 19.34 5.29
CA ALA A 29 -20.22 19.88 6.57
C ALA A 29 -18.67 19.95 6.60
N PRO A 30 -18.05 20.85 5.80
CA PRO A 30 -16.60 20.90 5.65
C PRO A 30 -15.86 21.15 6.97
N GLU A 31 -16.37 22.06 7.81
CA GLU A 31 -15.74 22.39 9.10
C GLU A 31 -15.75 21.20 10.05
N TRP A 32 -16.88 20.50 10.15
CA TRP A 32 -17.00 19.30 10.98
C TRP A 32 -16.05 18.19 10.48
N TYR A 33 -15.99 17.98 9.17
CA TYR A 33 -15.11 16.98 8.57
C TYR A 33 -13.62 17.27 8.85
N GLN A 34 -13.20 18.53 8.70
CA GLN A 34 -11.84 18.97 9.03
C GLN A 34 -11.52 18.81 10.52
N GLN A 35 -12.46 19.19 11.40
CA GLN A 35 -12.30 18.99 12.84
C GLN A 35 -12.20 17.50 13.20
N ALA A 36 -12.97 16.64 12.55
CA ALA A 36 -12.93 15.20 12.78
C ALA A 36 -11.59 14.57 12.34
N ILE A 37 -11.05 14.97 11.19
CA ILE A 37 -9.76 14.46 10.69
C ILE A 37 -8.58 14.92 11.55
N HIS A 38 -8.61 16.18 11.98
CA HIS A 38 -7.58 16.76 12.84
C HIS A 38 -7.83 16.53 14.33
N TRP A 39 -8.86 15.77 14.68
CA TRP A 39 -9.16 15.45 16.06
C TRP A 39 -8.00 14.68 16.69
N VAL A 40 -7.62 15.08 17.90
CA VAL A 40 -6.49 14.52 18.64
C VAL A 40 -7.05 13.71 19.83
N PRO A 41 -7.34 12.41 19.64
CA PRO A 41 -8.02 11.60 20.66
C PRO A 41 -7.24 11.49 21.98
N PHE A 42 -5.92 11.69 21.95
CA PHE A 42 -5.02 11.59 23.09
C PHE A 42 -4.47 12.93 23.61
N GLY A 43 -5.07 14.07 23.21
CA GLY A 43 -4.59 15.41 23.62
C GLY A 43 -3.17 15.73 23.10
N ASP A 44 -2.39 16.57 23.80
CA ASP A 44 -1.04 16.98 23.36
C ASP A 44 0.06 15.89 23.49
N VAL A 45 -0.33 14.62 23.62
CA VAL A 45 0.63 13.51 23.59
C VAL A 45 1.26 13.45 22.19
N SER A 46 2.55 13.74 22.13
CA SER A 46 3.36 13.61 20.92
C SER A 46 4.16 12.32 20.97
N LEU A 47 4.03 11.50 19.93
CA LEU A 47 4.84 10.31 19.74
C LEU A 47 5.95 10.66 18.76
N LEU A 48 7.21 10.60 19.19
CA LEU A 48 8.38 10.89 18.34
C LEU A 48 8.32 12.26 17.62
N GLY A 49 7.72 13.27 18.27
CA GLY A 49 7.57 14.62 17.71
C GLY A 49 6.33 14.85 16.85
N HIS A 50 5.53 13.81 16.58
CA HIS A 50 4.27 13.92 15.84
C HIS A 50 3.06 13.93 16.78
N LYS A 51 2.13 14.87 16.57
CA LYS A 51 0.83 14.85 17.25
C LYS A 51 0.00 13.68 16.73
N LEU A 52 -0.58 12.89 17.64
CA LEU A 52 -1.43 11.75 17.30
C LEU A 52 -2.82 12.23 16.84
N THR A 53 -2.90 12.76 15.61
CA THR A 53 -4.17 13.10 14.99
C THR A 53 -4.89 11.84 14.50
N LEU A 54 -6.22 11.90 14.38
CA LEU A 54 -7.01 10.83 13.75
C LEU A 54 -6.51 10.56 12.33
N HIS A 55 -6.13 11.61 11.59
CA HIS A 55 -5.49 11.46 10.28
C HIS A 55 -4.23 10.60 10.35
N LEU A 56 -3.29 10.89 11.26
CA LEU A 56 -2.05 10.14 11.38
C LEU A 56 -2.32 8.69 11.82
N ILE A 57 -3.25 8.49 12.74
CA ILE A 57 -3.63 7.13 13.17
C ILE A 57 -4.22 6.35 12.01
N VAL A 58 -5.22 6.90 11.32
CA VAL A 58 -5.90 6.17 10.23
C VAL A 58 -4.97 6.01 9.05
N ASN A 59 -4.33 7.08 8.59
CA ASN A 59 -3.44 7.04 7.44
C ASN A 59 -2.22 6.17 7.72
N ASP A 60 -1.45 6.42 8.78
CA ASP A 60 -0.20 5.70 8.95
C ASP A 60 -0.44 4.27 9.46
N LEU A 61 -1.29 4.07 10.48
CA LEU A 61 -1.49 2.73 11.04
C LEU A 61 -2.24 1.80 10.08
N PHE A 62 -3.29 2.26 9.40
CA PHE A 62 -3.97 1.39 8.44
C PHE A 62 -3.14 1.20 7.17
N MET A 63 -2.35 2.18 6.74
CA MET A 63 -1.41 1.96 5.64
C MET A 63 -0.30 0.99 6.01
N VAL A 64 0.17 0.97 7.26
CA VAL A 64 1.07 -0.10 7.76
C VAL A 64 0.45 -1.48 7.56
N LEU A 65 -0.83 -1.64 7.91
CA LEU A 65 -1.54 -2.92 7.74
C LEU A 65 -1.77 -3.24 6.26
N PHE A 66 -2.18 -2.25 5.46
CA PHE A 66 -2.42 -2.39 4.02
C PHE A 66 -1.15 -2.84 3.28
N PHE A 67 -0.03 -2.13 3.46
CA PHE A 67 1.23 -2.53 2.86
C PHE A 67 1.80 -3.82 3.46
N GLY A 68 1.45 -4.15 4.70
CA GLY A 68 1.72 -5.47 5.28
C GLY A 68 1.00 -6.60 4.52
N ILE A 69 -0.26 -6.39 4.14
CA ILE A 69 -1.02 -7.35 3.31
C ILE A 69 -0.44 -7.42 1.90
N ALA A 70 -0.16 -6.28 1.26
CA ALA A 70 0.48 -6.25 -0.06
C ALA A 70 1.84 -6.99 -0.04
N ALA A 71 2.69 -6.72 0.96
CA ALA A 71 3.96 -7.42 1.14
C ALA A 71 3.79 -8.93 1.35
N LYS A 72 2.70 -9.36 2.01
CA LYS A 72 2.39 -10.79 2.19
C LYS A 72 2.07 -11.43 0.84
N GLU A 73 1.20 -10.80 0.04
CA GLU A 73 0.82 -11.30 -1.27
C GLU A 73 2.02 -11.38 -2.23
N ILE A 74 2.89 -10.37 -2.21
CA ILE A 74 4.15 -10.36 -2.97
C ILE A 74 5.07 -11.49 -2.51
N THR A 75 5.24 -11.66 -1.19
CA THR A 75 6.08 -12.71 -0.61
C THR A 75 5.56 -14.09 -1.00
N GLU A 76 4.26 -14.34 -0.85
CA GLU A 76 3.61 -15.60 -1.21
C GLU A 76 3.69 -15.89 -2.70
N SER A 77 3.53 -14.87 -3.55
CA SER A 77 3.64 -15.01 -4.99
C SER A 77 5.05 -15.37 -5.45
N CYS A 78 6.08 -14.97 -4.70
CA CYS A 78 7.49 -15.31 -4.95
C CYS A 78 7.90 -16.71 -4.42
N LEU A 79 7.16 -17.28 -3.46
CA LEU A 79 7.46 -18.60 -2.88
C LEU A 79 7.18 -19.75 -3.88
N PRO A 80 7.76 -20.95 -3.66
CA PRO A 80 7.52 -22.10 -4.54
C PRO A 80 6.03 -22.45 -4.63
N GLY A 81 5.50 -22.46 -5.86
CA GLY A 81 4.07 -22.66 -6.13
C GLY A 81 3.24 -21.37 -6.16
N GLY A 82 3.85 -20.21 -5.88
CA GLY A 82 3.25 -18.90 -6.06
C GLY A 82 3.19 -18.46 -7.54
N ASN A 83 2.37 -17.46 -7.84
CA ASN A 83 2.07 -17.09 -9.22
C ASN A 83 3.24 -16.42 -9.98
N LEU A 84 4.23 -15.89 -9.25
CA LEU A 84 5.45 -15.29 -9.81
C LEU A 84 6.64 -16.27 -9.78
N ASN A 85 6.42 -17.53 -9.39
CA ASN A 85 7.43 -18.58 -9.33
C ASN A 85 7.03 -19.77 -10.23
N PRO A 86 7.85 -20.16 -11.22
CA PRO A 86 9.21 -19.72 -11.53
C PRO A 86 9.27 -18.33 -12.20
N LEU A 87 10.45 -17.70 -12.13
CA LEU A 87 10.74 -16.39 -12.74
C LEU A 87 10.29 -16.27 -14.20
N ALA A 88 10.30 -17.36 -14.96
CA ALA A 88 9.80 -17.39 -16.34
C ALA A 88 8.32 -16.95 -16.46
N LYS A 89 7.48 -17.29 -15.47
CA LYS A 89 6.07 -16.85 -15.41
C LYS A 89 5.94 -15.37 -15.00
N ALA A 90 6.91 -14.84 -14.27
CA ALA A 90 6.91 -13.45 -13.82
C ALA A 90 7.28 -12.43 -14.91
N VAL A 91 7.98 -12.84 -15.98
CA VAL A 91 8.45 -11.92 -17.03
C VAL A 91 7.31 -11.14 -17.67
N ASN A 92 6.23 -11.81 -18.06
CA ASN A 92 5.13 -11.14 -18.78
C ASN A 92 4.37 -10.14 -17.87
N PRO A 93 3.98 -10.48 -16.62
CA PRO A 93 3.46 -9.51 -15.66
C PRO A 93 4.42 -8.36 -15.35
N LEU A 94 5.73 -8.64 -15.21
CA LEU A 94 6.73 -7.60 -14.90
C LEU A 94 6.92 -6.61 -16.06
N LEU A 95 6.90 -7.07 -17.31
CA LEU A 95 6.96 -6.18 -18.47
C LEU A 95 5.67 -5.36 -18.62
N ALA A 96 4.51 -5.98 -18.37
CA ALA A 96 3.23 -5.28 -18.40
C ALA A 96 3.13 -4.20 -17.32
N THR A 97 3.57 -4.49 -16.08
CA THR A 97 3.63 -3.50 -14.99
C THR A 97 4.64 -2.40 -15.27
N LEU A 98 5.80 -2.71 -15.85
CA LEU A 98 6.75 -1.67 -16.26
C LEU A 98 6.12 -0.69 -17.25
N GLY A 99 5.35 -1.18 -18.23
CA GLY A 99 4.56 -0.32 -19.12
C GLY A 99 3.47 0.46 -18.37
N GLY A 100 2.80 -0.19 -17.41
CA GLY A 100 1.82 0.39 -16.50
C GLY A 100 2.36 1.48 -15.57
N VAL A 101 3.67 1.51 -15.32
CA VAL A 101 4.33 2.56 -14.53
C VAL A 101 4.91 3.64 -15.43
N VAL A 102 5.69 3.26 -16.46
CA VAL A 102 6.36 4.21 -17.36
C VAL A 102 5.33 5.03 -18.15
N GLY A 103 4.23 4.42 -18.59
CA GLY A 103 3.18 5.07 -19.36
C GLY A 103 2.52 6.23 -18.61
N PRO A 104 1.89 6.02 -17.44
CA PRO A 104 1.27 7.09 -16.65
C PRO A 104 2.26 8.16 -16.22
N VAL A 105 3.50 7.80 -15.90
CA VAL A 105 4.56 8.79 -15.59
C VAL A 105 4.87 9.67 -16.79
N ALA A 106 5.01 9.08 -17.98
CA ALA A 106 5.23 9.85 -19.20
C ALA A 106 4.04 10.79 -19.50
N VAL A 107 2.81 10.30 -19.37
CA VAL A 107 1.59 11.11 -19.54
C VAL A 107 1.55 12.25 -18.51
N PHE A 108 1.91 11.99 -17.26
CA PHE A 108 1.98 13.01 -16.21
C PHE A 108 2.95 14.13 -16.55
N PHE A 109 4.19 13.80 -16.93
CA PHE A 109 5.19 14.81 -17.29
C PHE A 109 4.83 15.58 -18.56
N CYS A 110 4.33 14.89 -19.59
CA CYS A 110 3.87 15.52 -20.82
C CYS A 110 2.67 16.45 -20.55
N GLY A 111 1.69 15.98 -19.78
CA GLY A 111 0.52 16.77 -19.39
C GLY A 111 0.91 17.99 -18.58
N LEU A 112 1.77 17.83 -17.57
CA LEU A 112 2.27 18.93 -16.77
C LEU A 112 3.01 19.97 -17.64
N ALA A 113 3.86 19.52 -18.55
CA ALA A 113 4.56 20.42 -19.48
C ALA A 113 3.60 21.18 -20.40
N LEU A 114 2.56 20.52 -20.91
CA LEU A 114 1.52 21.17 -21.73
C LEU A 114 0.74 22.20 -20.91
N LEU A 115 0.33 21.88 -19.68
CA LEU A 115 -0.42 22.80 -18.82
C LEU A 115 0.38 24.07 -18.50
N PHE A 116 1.69 23.94 -18.26
CA PHE A 116 2.59 25.09 -18.13
C PHE A 116 2.71 25.88 -19.44
N ALA A 117 2.82 25.21 -20.59
CA ALA A 117 2.90 25.87 -21.90
C ALA A 117 1.63 26.65 -22.26
N PHE A 118 0.46 26.16 -21.83
CA PHE A 118 -0.83 26.84 -22.01
C PHE A 118 -1.10 27.92 -20.95
N GLY A 119 -0.18 28.16 -20.01
CA GLY A 119 -0.32 29.18 -18.98
C GLY A 119 -1.41 28.86 -17.94
N VAL A 120 -1.74 27.58 -17.75
CA VAL A 120 -2.72 27.15 -16.74
C VAL A 120 -2.17 27.33 -15.32
N TYR A 121 -0.86 27.14 -15.15
CA TYR A 121 -0.15 27.36 -13.89
C TYR A 121 0.63 28.66 -13.94
N ASP A 122 0.58 29.43 -12.86
CA ASP A 122 1.35 30.66 -12.71
C ASP A 122 2.66 30.34 -11.97
N PRO A 123 3.85 30.48 -12.60
CA PRO A 123 5.12 30.23 -11.94
C PRO A 123 5.39 31.12 -10.71
N ALA A 124 4.65 32.23 -10.55
CA ALA A 124 4.76 33.11 -9.38
C ALA A 124 3.95 32.61 -8.17
N VAL A 125 2.95 31.75 -8.39
CA VAL A 125 2.03 31.25 -7.35
C VAL A 125 2.21 29.74 -7.14
N ASP A 126 2.37 28.99 -8.22
CA ASP A 126 2.44 27.54 -8.23
C ASP A 126 3.87 27.03 -8.13
N ASP A 127 4.17 26.29 -7.08
CA ASP A 127 5.47 25.65 -6.90
C ASP A 127 5.62 24.45 -7.87
N ARG A 128 6.31 24.69 -8.98
CA ARG A 128 6.64 23.64 -9.97
C ARG A 128 7.39 22.48 -9.35
N ALA A 129 8.28 22.70 -8.38
CA ALA A 129 9.02 21.62 -7.74
C ALA A 129 8.09 20.73 -6.92
N MET A 130 7.11 21.31 -6.22
CA MET A 130 6.05 20.56 -5.55
C MET A 130 5.19 19.77 -6.54
N LEU A 131 4.76 20.37 -7.64
CA LEU A 131 3.94 19.67 -8.64
C LEU A 131 4.68 18.47 -9.26
N VAL A 132 5.96 18.64 -9.62
CA VAL A 132 6.78 17.56 -10.19
C VAL A 132 6.96 16.38 -9.23
N ARG A 133 6.95 16.61 -7.91
CA ARG A 133 6.99 15.53 -6.90
C ARG A 133 5.77 14.61 -6.94
N GLY A 134 4.69 14.99 -7.61
CA GLY A 134 3.48 14.17 -7.77
C GLY A 134 3.57 13.03 -8.79
N TRP A 135 4.74 12.79 -9.42
CA TRP A 135 4.87 11.84 -10.54
C TRP A 135 4.52 10.37 -10.20
N GLY A 136 4.65 9.96 -8.94
CA GLY A 136 4.29 8.62 -8.46
C GLY A 136 2.82 8.46 -8.08
N VAL A 137 2.03 9.54 -8.02
CA VAL A 137 0.57 9.45 -7.81
C VAL A 137 -0.12 8.61 -8.90
N PRO A 138 0.12 8.83 -10.22
CA PRO A 138 -0.53 8.06 -11.28
C PRO A 138 -0.03 6.61 -11.43
N THR A 139 0.99 6.19 -10.68
CA THR A 139 1.51 4.81 -10.74
C THR A 139 0.83 3.89 -9.73
N ALA A 140 0.03 4.41 -8.80
CA ALA A 140 -0.66 3.60 -7.81
C ALA A 140 -1.95 3.01 -8.40
N THR A 141 -2.17 1.70 -8.17
CA THR A 141 -3.36 0.98 -8.62
C THR A 141 -4.19 0.51 -7.43
N ASP A 142 -5.48 0.86 -7.38
CA ASP A 142 -6.42 0.27 -6.42
C ASP A 142 -6.91 -1.08 -6.94
N ILE A 143 -6.33 -2.17 -6.42
CA ILE A 143 -6.68 -3.54 -6.81
C ILE A 143 -8.17 -3.87 -6.57
N ALA A 144 -8.79 -3.34 -5.52
CA ALA A 144 -10.16 -3.66 -5.17
C ALA A 144 -11.14 -3.05 -6.18
N LEU A 145 -10.89 -1.82 -6.63
CA LEU A 145 -11.66 -1.20 -7.71
C LEU A 145 -11.35 -1.84 -9.08
N ALA A 146 -10.07 -2.06 -9.40
CA ALA A 146 -9.66 -2.65 -10.66
C ALA A 146 -10.28 -4.04 -10.86
N TRP A 147 -10.25 -4.88 -9.82
CA TRP A 147 -10.85 -6.22 -9.84
C TRP A 147 -12.37 -6.17 -9.95
N LEU A 148 -13.04 -5.28 -9.21
CA LEU A 148 -14.50 -5.12 -9.29
C LEU A 148 -14.94 -4.74 -10.71
N VAL A 149 -14.29 -3.74 -11.31
CA VAL A 149 -14.61 -3.27 -12.67
C VAL A 149 -14.27 -4.35 -13.70
N ALA A 150 -13.13 -5.02 -13.58
CA ALA A 150 -12.78 -6.11 -14.49
C ALA A 150 -13.82 -7.23 -14.45
N ARG A 151 -14.32 -7.57 -13.28
CA ARG A 151 -15.29 -8.64 -13.10
C ARG A 151 -16.67 -8.28 -13.63
N THR A 152 -17.09 -7.01 -13.54
CA THR A 152 -18.35 -6.54 -14.11
C THR A 152 -18.30 -6.46 -15.63
N VAL A 153 -17.15 -6.08 -16.20
CA VAL A 153 -16.95 -5.95 -17.65
C VAL A 153 -16.71 -7.30 -18.34
N PHE A 154 -15.79 -8.12 -17.81
CA PHE A 154 -15.37 -9.37 -18.44
C PHE A 154 -16.11 -10.62 -17.92
N GLY A 155 -16.74 -10.54 -16.74
CA GLY A 155 -17.39 -11.67 -16.08
C GLY A 155 -16.48 -12.42 -15.10
N ARG A 156 -17.08 -13.17 -14.17
CA ARG A 156 -16.41 -13.77 -12.99
C ARG A 156 -15.33 -14.82 -13.29
N GLY A 157 -15.26 -15.36 -14.50
CA GLY A 157 -14.33 -16.42 -14.88
C GLY A 157 -13.43 -16.08 -16.07
N HIS A 158 -13.39 -14.81 -16.50
CA HIS A 158 -12.58 -14.44 -17.66
C HIS A 158 -11.09 -14.42 -17.30
N PRO A 159 -10.19 -15.01 -18.13
CA PRO A 159 -8.75 -15.07 -17.85
C PRO A 159 -8.10 -13.71 -17.57
N ALA A 160 -8.67 -12.63 -18.11
CA ALA A 160 -8.21 -11.26 -17.86
C ALA A 160 -8.28 -10.87 -16.38
N VAL A 161 -9.27 -11.35 -15.61
CA VAL A 161 -9.39 -11.04 -14.18
C VAL A 161 -8.21 -11.63 -13.41
N ASN A 162 -7.88 -12.89 -13.70
CA ASN A 162 -6.73 -13.55 -13.08
C ASN A 162 -5.42 -12.87 -13.49
N PHE A 163 -5.27 -12.49 -14.77
CA PHE A 163 -4.11 -11.74 -15.22
C PHE A 163 -3.98 -10.37 -14.54
N LEU A 164 -5.09 -9.65 -14.32
CA LEU A 164 -5.10 -8.38 -13.62
C LEU A 164 -4.69 -8.51 -12.15
N LEU A 165 -5.09 -9.59 -11.46
CA LEU A 165 -4.62 -9.86 -10.11
C LEU A 165 -3.10 -10.07 -10.06
N LEU A 166 -2.54 -10.79 -11.05
CA LEU A 166 -1.09 -10.97 -11.16
C LEU A 166 -0.36 -9.65 -11.43
N LEU A 167 -0.93 -8.83 -12.30
CA LEU A 167 -0.42 -7.50 -12.61
C LEU A 167 -0.42 -6.62 -11.36
N ALA A 168 -1.51 -6.62 -10.59
CA ALA A 168 -1.66 -5.81 -9.39
C ALA A 168 -0.63 -6.16 -8.31
N VAL A 169 -0.35 -7.45 -8.07
CA VAL A 169 0.70 -7.86 -7.11
C VAL A 169 2.08 -7.37 -7.54
N ALA A 170 2.39 -7.44 -8.84
CA ALA A 170 3.67 -6.95 -9.35
C ALA A 170 3.74 -5.40 -9.30
N ASP A 171 2.62 -4.72 -9.52
CA ASP A 171 2.51 -3.26 -9.47
C ASP A 171 2.68 -2.74 -8.04
N ASP A 172 2.04 -3.39 -7.05
CA ASP A 172 2.21 -3.11 -5.62
C ASP A 172 3.67 -3.25 -5.19
N ALA A 173 4.39 -4.25 -5.71
CA ALA A 173 5.83 -4.40 -5.42
C ALA A 173 6.64 -3.21 -5.94
N ILE A 174 6.33 -2.71 -7.14
CA ILE A 174 6.98 -1.52 -7.70
C ILE A 174 6.56 -0.26 -6.91
N GLY A 175 5.28 -0.13 -6.57
CA GLY A 175 4.74 0.97 -5.78
C GLY A 175 5.40 1.09 -4.41
N LEU A 176 5.59 -0.03 -3.71
CA LEU A 176 6.32 -0.07 -2.44
C LEU A 176 7.76 0.45 -2.59
N VAL A 177 8.46 0.09 -3.67
CA VAL A 177 9.82 0.60 -3.97
C VAL A 177 9.79 2.10 -4.27
N ILE A 178 8.83 2.56 -5.06
CA ILE A 178 8.67 3.99 -5.38
C ILE A 178 8.48 4.80 -4.10
N ILE A 179 7.60 4.35 -3.21
CA ILE A 179 7.33 5.03 -1.94
C ILE A 179 8.57 5.03 -1.05
N ALA A 180 9.25 3.88 -0.94
CA ALA A 180 10.42 3.73 -0.08
C ALA A 180 11.59 4.64 -0.47
N VAL A 181 11.80 4.84 -1.78
CA VAL A 181 12.98 5.55 -2.30
C VAL A 181 12.69 7.04 -2.54
N PHE A 182 11.50 7.38 -3.03
CA PHE A 182 11.20 8.73 -3.51
C PHE A 182 10.26 9.53 -2.59
N TYR A 183 9.51 8.88 -1.69
CA TYR A 183 8.48 9.53 -0.85
C TYR A 183 8.78 9.41 0.66
N GLY A 184 10.00 9.81 1.06
CA GLY A 184 10.38 10.03 2.45
C GLY A 184 9.85 11.35 3.03
N ASP A 185 10.33 11.72 4.22
CA ASP A 185 9.95 12.99 4.87
C ASP A 185 10.39 14.21 4.00
N PRO A 186 9.47 15.12 3.64
CA PRO A 186 9.80 16.28 2.81
C PRO A 186 10.57 17.39 3.55
N VAL A 187 10.59 17.36 4.89
CA VAL A 187 11.16 18.39 5.76
C VAL A 187 12.53 17.97 6.31
N ASN A 188 12.66 16.70 6.72
CA ASN A 188 13.87 16.22 7.39
C ASN A 188 14.74 15.34 6.48
N PRO A 189 16.08 15.51 6.49
CA PRO A 189 16.97 14.65 5.72
C PRO A 189 16.94 13.21 6.26
N VAL A 190 17.07 12.25 5.35
CA VAL A 190 17.10 10.81 5.69
C VAL A 190 18.24 10.52 6.65
N ARG A 191 17.94 9.76 7.72
CA ARG A 191 18.88 9.35 8.77
C ARG A 191 19.11 7.83 8.72
N PRO A 192 20.02 7.35 7.86
CA PRO A 192 20.20 5.92 7.61
C PRO A 192 20.67 5.14 8.85
N GLU A 193 21.25 5.80 9.85
CA GLU A 193 21.66 5.16 11.12
C GLU A 193 20.50 4.43 11.82
N PHE A 194 19.28 4.94 11.70
CA PHE A 194 18.10 4.31 12.30
C PHE A 194 17.59 3.09 11.50
N LEU A 195 18.12 2.81 10.31
CA LEU A 195 17.88 1.54 9.63
C LEU A 195 18.45 0.34 10.41
N LEU A 196 19.40 0.57 11.32
CA LEU A 196 19.86 -0.46 12.25
C LEU A 196 18.73 -0.96 13.17
N LEU A 197 17.75 -0.12 13.52
CA LEU A 197 16.55 -0.54 14.26
C LEU A 197 15.66 -1.44 13.41
N VAL A 198 15.51 -1.15 12.12
CA VAL A 198 14.81 -2.03 11.18
C VAL A 198 15.53 -3.37 11.06
N GLY A 199 16.87 -3.35 10.94
CA GLY A 199 17.68 -4.58 10.97
C GLY A 199 17.54 -5.37 12.27
N ALA A 200 17.49 -4.69 13.42
CA ALA A 200 17.22 -5.32 14.71
C ALA A 200 15.81 -5.93 14.77
N ALA A 201 14.81 -5.26 14.20
CA ALA A 201 13.45 -5.79 14.09
C ALA A 201 13.39 -7.05 13.23
N MET A 202 14.09 -7.08 12.09
CA MET A 202 14.25 -8.28 11.27
C MET A 202 14.94 -9.40 12.04
N ALA A 203 15.98 -9.09 12.83
CA ALA A 203 16.65 -10.08 13.67
C ALA A 203 15.72 -10.65 14.77
N VAL A 204 14.89 -9.81 15.39
CA VAL A 204 13.85 -10.25 16.34
C VAL A 204 12.82 -11.15 15.66
N ALA A 205 12.29 -10.75 14.49
CA ALA A 205 11.36 -11.56 13.72
C ALA A 205 11.98 -12.92 13.33
N PHE A 206 13.25 -12.92 12.92
CA PHE A 206 13.99 -14.14 12.66
C PHE A 206 14.17 -15.02 13.91
N ALA A 207 14.46 -14.43 15.07
CA ALA A 207 14.58 -15.16 16.33
C ALA A 207 13.25 -15.83 16.72
N ILE A 208 12.13 -15.12 16.60
CA ILE A 208 10.78 -15.67 16.82
C ILE A 208 10.53 -16.85 15.87
N ARG A 209 10.96 -16.75 14.61
CA ARG A 209 10.90 -17.84 13.63
C ARG A 209 11.72 -19.05 14.05
N ARG A 210 12.94 -18.84 14.55
CA ARG A 210 13.82 -19.90 15.04
C ARG A 210 13.24 -20.61 16.26
N MET A 211 12.45 -19.91 17.07
CA MET A 211 11.67 -20.49 18.18
C MET A 211 10.45 -21.31 17.72
N LYS A 212 10.22 -21.47 16.42
CA LYS A 212 9.11 -22.24 15.82
C LYS A 212 7.73 -21.73 16.23
N VAL A 213 7.62 -20.41 16.44
CA VAL A 213 6.33 -19.77 16.70
C VAL A 213 5.53 -19.74 15.40
N ASN A 214 4.42 -20.47 15.38
CA ASN A 214 3.55 -20.63 14.20
C ASN A 214 2.42 -19.58 14.11
N HIS A 215 2.29 -18.70 15.10
CA HIS A 215 1.36 -17.57 15.05
C HIS A 215 2.04 -16.35 14.45
N TRP A 216 1.34 -15.60 13.60
CA TRP A 216 1.83 -14.35 12.99
C TRP A 216 1.85 -13.18 13.97
N LEU A 217 0.94 -13.16 14.96
CA LEU A 217 0.75 -12.07 15.91
C LEU A 217 2.03 -11.65 16.64
N PRO A 218 2.87 -12.56 17.18
CA PRO A 218 4.11 -12.17 17.87
C PRO A 218 5.11 -11.42 16.98
N TYR A 219 5.17 -11.73 15.67
CA TYR A 219 6.05 -11.05 14.74
C TYR A 219 5.60 -9.61 14.52
N ILE A 220 4.30 -9.41 14.25
CA ILE A 220 3.73 -8.08 14.02
C ILE A 220 3.74 -7.27 15.31
N ALA A 221 3.35 -7.84 16.45
CA ALA A 221 3.24 -7.12 17.72
C ALA A 221 4.60 -6.69 18.31
N VAL A 222 5.67 -7.46 18.07
CA VAL A 222 6.99 -7.18 18.63
C VAL A 222 7.91 -6.51 17.60
N ALA A 223 8.09 -7.12 16.43
CA ALA A 223 9.01 -6.61 15.43
C ALA A 223 8.40 -5.47 14.60
N GLY A 224 7.07 -5.44 14.42
CA GLY A 224 6.37 -4.39 13.69
C GLY A 224 6.60 -2.98 14.27
N PRO A 225 6.29 -2.72 15.56
CA PRO A 225 6.57 -1.44 16.20
C PRO A 225 8.04 -1.06 16.16
N LEU A 226 8.95 -2.02 16.33
CA LEU A 226 10.39 -1.74 16.29
C LEU A 226 10.86 -1.27 14.90
N SER A 227 10.37 -1.93 13.85
CA SER A 227 10.57 -1.52 12.45
C SER A 227 9.97 -0.15 12.18
N TRP A 228 8.74 0.09 12.65
CA TRP A 228 8.03 1.37 12.50
C TRP A 228 8.77 2.52 13.15
N ILE A 229 9.24 2.35 14.40
CA ILE A 229 10.05 3.35 15.09
C ILE A 229 11.34 3.63 14.32
N GLY A 230 12.01 2.58 13.81
CA GLY A 230 13.20 2.73 12.97
C GLY A 230 12.96 3.57 11.72
N LEU A 231 11.85 3.33 11.01
CA LEU A 231 11.49 4.11 9.81
C LEU A 231 11.13 5.56 10.14
N VAL A 232 10.35 5.80 11.19
CA VAL A 232 10.02 7.16 11.66
C VAL A 232 11.29 7.94 11.98
N MET A 233 12.21 7.35 12.75
CA MET A 233 13.48 8.00 13.10
C MET A 233 14.42 8.15 11.90
N ALA A 234 14.35 7.25 10.92
CA ALA A 234 15.10 7.34 9.67
C ALA A 234 14.54 8.40 8.70
N HIS A 235 13.40 9.02 9.03
CA HIS A 235 12.65 9.91 8.14
C HIS A 235 12.23 9.24 6.82
N LEU A 236 11.96 7.93 6.89
CA LEU A 236 11.41 7.13 5.81
C LEU A 236 9.93 6.86 6.06
N HIS A 237 9.22 6.43 5.02
CA HIS A 237 7.77 6.25 5.06
C HIS A 237 7.36 5.16 6.09
N PRO A 238 6.70 5.52 7.22
CA PRO A 238 6.44 4.56 8.31
C PRO A 238 5.49 3.43 7.92
N ALA A 239 4.63 3.65 6.92
CA ALA A 239 3.71 2.64 6.41
C ALA A 239 4.41 1.37 5.88
N LEU A 240 5.70 1.46 5.55
CA LEU A 240 6.49 0.32 5.07
C LEU A 240 6.99 -0.60 6.19
N ALA A 241 6.66 -0.32 7.46
CA ALA A 241 7.21 -1.05 8.61
C ALA A 241 7.06 -2.57 8.52
N LEU A 242 5.88 -3.04 8.09
CA LEU A 242 5.61 -4.48 8.00
C LEU A 242 6.22 -5.14 6.75
N VAL A 243 6.58 -4.38 5.72
CA VAL A 243 7.22 -4.91 4.50
C VAL A 243 8.50 -5.67 4.84
N PHE A 244 9.26 -5.20 5.83
CA PHE A 244 10.49 -5.84 6.31
C PHE A 244 10.25 -7.05 7.22
N ILE A 245 9.08 -7.15 7.86
CA ILE A 245 8.77 -8.18 8.87
C ILE A 245 8.04 -9.36 8.24
N VAL A 246 7.14 -9.09 7.30
CA VAL A 246 6.29 -10.07 6.63
C VAL A 246 7.06 -11.26 6.04
N PRO A 247 8.24 -11.10 5.41
CA PRO A 247 9.03 -12.22 4.89
C PRO A 247 9.46 -13.27 5.95
N PHE A 248 9.43 -12.90 7.23
CA PHE A 248 9.77 -13.79 8.35
C PHE A 248 8.56 -14.52 8.93
N LEU A 249 7.34 -14.16 8.51
CA LEU A 249 6.12 -14.80 8.98
C LEU A 249 6.12 -16.30 8.66
N PRO A 250 5.47 -17.12 9.51
CA PRO A 250 5.28 -18.52 9.20
C PRO A 250 4.46 -18.64 7.91
N PRO A 251 4.86 -19.52 6.97
CA PRO A 251 4.13 -19.69 5.71
C PRO A 251 2.70 -20.14 6.00
N PRO A 252 1.70 -19.68 5.22
CA PRO A 252 0.35 -20.17 5.34
C PRO A 252 0.30 -21.68 5.13
N ARG A 253 -0.59 -22.36 5.84
CA ARG A 253 -0.99 -23.73 5.48
C ARG A 253 -1.87 -23.62 4.22
N ARG A 254 -1.25 -23.55 3.02
CA ARG A 254 -1.91 -23.50 1.70
C ARG A 254 -3.25 -22.73 1.71
N ASP A 255 -3.16 -21.42 1.66
CA ASP A 255 -4.30 -20.56 1.34
C ASP A 255 -4.04 -20.05 -0.08
N VAL A 256 -4.88 -20.45 -1.04
CA VAL A 256 -4.97 -19.72 -2.32
C VAL A 256 -5.37 -18.29 -1.93
N GLY A 257 -4.58 -17.29 -2.34
CA GLY A 257 -4.66 -15.92 -1.82
C GLY A 257 -6.10 -15.37 -1.69
N MET A 258 -6.31 -14.39 -0.82
CA MET A 258 -7.65 -13.89 -0.41
C MET A 258 -8.58 -13.51 -1.56
N PHE A 259 -8.05 -13.30 -2.77
CA PHE A 259 -8.77 -12.91 -3.99
C PHE A 259 -8.93 -14.03 -5.04
N VAL A 260 -8.38 -15.23 -4.80
CA VAL A 260 -8.54 -16.39 -5.67
C VAL A 260 -9.69 -17.23 -5.13
N ALA A 261 -10.82 -17.23 -5.84
CA ALA A 261 -11.97 -18.06 -5.51
C ALA A 261 -11.55 -19.53 -5.46
N GLY A 262 -11.89 -20.21 -4.36
CA GLY A 262 -11.51 -21.60 -4.06
C GLY A 262 -12.20 -22.67 -4.91
N ASP A 263 -12.47 -22.41 -6.19
CA ASP A 263 -13.23 -23.31 -7.07
C ASP A 263 -12.36 -24.23 -7.95
N GLU A 264 -11.05 -24.34 -7.68
CA GLU A 264 -10.15 -25.31 -8.38
C GLU A 264 -9.65 -26.44 -7.46
N VAL A 265 -10.44 -26.84 -6.47
CA VAL A 265 -10.23 -28.11 -5.76
C VAL A 265 -11.39 -29.05 -6.10
N ASP A 266 -11.29 -29.66 -7.28
CA ASP A 266 -11.69 -31.05 -7.57
C ASP A 266 -10.80 -31.58 -8.72
#